data_AF-Q6P6J0-F1
#
_entry.id   AF-Q6P6J0-F1
#
_cell.length_a   1.000
_cell.length_b   1.000
_cell.length_c   1.000
_cell.angle_alpha   90.00
_cell.angle_beta   90.00
_cell.angle_gamma   90.00
#
_symmetry.space_group_name_H-M   'P 1'
#
loop_
_entity.id
_entity.type
_entity.pdbx_description
1 polymer ?
#
loop_
_entity_poly.entity_id
_entity_poly.type
_entity_poly.pdbx_seq_one_letter_code
_entity_poly.pdbx_strand_id
1 'polypeptide(L)'
;MEEKVESTTTPDGPCVVSVQETEKWMEEAMRMAKEALENIEVPVGCLMVYNNEVVGKGRNEVNQTKNATRHAEMVAIDQVLDWCHQHGQSPSTVFEHTVLYVTVEPCIMCAAALRLMKIPLVVYGCQNERFGGCGSVLNIASADLPNTGRPFQCIPGYRAEEAVELLKTFYKQENPNAPKSKVRKKDCQKS
;
A
#
# COMPACT_ATOMS: atom_id res chain seq x y z
N MET A 1 33.68 -17.89 -3.78
CA MET A 1 33.72 -16.84 -4.81
C MET A 1 32.32 -16.78 -5.36
N GLU A 2 31.43 -16.04 -4.71
CA GLU A 2 30.03 -15.94 -5.11
C GLU A 2 29.88 -14.63 -5.86
N GLU A 3 29.61 -14.76 -7.16
CA GLU A 3 29.42 -13.67 -8.12
C GLU A 3 28.18 -12.87 -7.71
N LYS A 4 28.38 -11.58 -7.38
CA LYS A 4 27.29 -10.62 -7.21
C LYS A 4 26.58 -10.45 -8.54
N VAL A 5 25.31 -10.85 -8.61
CA VAL A 5 24.41 -10.44 -9.69
C VAL A 5 24.09 -8.95 -9.48
N GLU A 6 24.81 -8.09 -10.20
CA GLU A 6 24.47 -6.68 -10.33
C GLU A 6 23.19 -6.56 -11.18
N SER A 7 22.09 -6.13 -10.55
CA SER A 7 20.89 -5.71 -11.26
C SER A 7 21.23 -4.43 -12.04
N THR A 8 21.42 -4.57 -13.34
CA THR A 8 21.64 -3.47 -14.27
C THR A 8 20.32 -2.75 -14.53
N THR A 9 20.10 -1.64 -13.83
CA THR A 9 19.01 -0.70 -14.15
C THR A 9 19.43 0.14 -15.36
N THR A 10 18.80 -0.12 -16.50
CA THR A 10 18.71 0.88 -17.56
C THR A 10 17.60 1.87 -17.20
N PRO A 11 17.77 3.19 -17.40
CA PRO A 11 16.80 4.17 -16.94
C PRO A 11 15.42 4.10 -17.63
N ASP A 12 15.30 3.39 -18.76
CA ASP A 12 14.07 3.32 -19.57
C ASP A 12 13.56 1.88 -19.83
N GLY A 13 13.99 0.90 -19.02
CA GLY A 13 13.44 -0.46 -19.04
C GLY A 13 12.35 -0.64 -17.96
N PRO A 14 11.34 -1.51 -18.16
CA PRO A 14 10.43 -1.86 -17.09
C PRO A 14 11.22 -2.44 -15.91
N CYS A 15 11.03 -1.91 -14.70
CA CYS A 15 11.58 -2.53 -13.50
C CYS A 15 10.94 -3.92 -13.35
N VAL A 16 11.76 -4.97 -13.33
CA VAL A 16 11.31 -6.36 -13.20
C VAL A 16 11.70 -6.87 -11.83
N VAL A 17 10.75 -7.53 -11.16
CA VAL A 17 10.97 -8.27 -9.91
C VAL A 17 10.78 -9.76 -10.16
N SER A 18 11.54 -10.61 -9.48
CA SER A 18 11.36 -12.06 -9.62
C SER A 18 10.07 -12.53 -8.94
N VAL A 19 9.56 -13.69 -9.38
CA VAL A 19 8.39 -14.33 -8.76
C VAL A 19 8.69 -14.71 -7.30
N GLN A 20 9.89 -15.24 -7.03
CA GLN A 20 10.30 -15.66 -5.70
C GLN A 20 10.43 -14.49 -4.72
N GLU A 21 10.99 -13.36 -5.16
CA GLU A 21 11.05 -12.15 -4.33
C GLU A 21 9.66 -11.57 -4.09
N THR A 22 8.84 -11.52 -5.14
CA THR A 22 7.44 -11.05 -5.01
C THR A 22 6.67 -11.89 -4.01
N GLU A 23 6.79 -13.22 -4.09
CA GLU A 23 6.15 -14.14 -3.16
C GLU A 23 6.61 -13.92 -1.71
N LYS A 24 7.93 -13.87 -1.50
CA LYS A 24 8.54 -13.62 -0.19
C LYS A 24 8.05 -12.34 0.46
N TRP A 25 8.04 -11.22 -0.28
CA TRP A 25 7.69 -9.91 0.27
C TRP A 25 6.19 -9.72 0.42
N MET A 26 5.39 -10.22 -0.52
CA MET A 26 3.94 -10.16 -0.41
C MET A 26 3.39 -11.09 0.67
N GLU A 27 4.03 -12.23 0.98
CA GLU A 27 3.66 -13.06 2.14
C GLU A 27 3.75 -12.26 3.45
N GLU A 28 4.86 -11.54 3.65
CA GLU A 28 5.04 -10.68 4.81
C GLU A 28 4.05 -9.50 4.82
N ALA A 29 3.78 -8.89 3.67
CA ALA A 29 2.75 -7.85 3.56
C ALA A 29 1.34 -8.37 3.93
N MET A 30 1.01 -9.61 3.53
CA MET A 30 -0.25 -10.28 3.91
C MET A 30 -0.30 -10.60 5.40
N ARG A 31 0.81 -10.99 6.03
CA ARG A 31 0.91 -11.14 7.49
C ARG A 31 0.59 -9.83 8.20
N MET A 32 1.15 -8.72 7.72
CA MET A 32 0.88 -7.39 8.27
C MET A 32 -0.56 -6.91 8.05
N ALA A 33 -1.18 -7.27 6.92
CA ALA A 33 -2.60 -6.99 6.68
C ALA A 33 -3.51 -7.73 7.67
N LYS A 34 -3.16 -8.97 8.03
CA LYS A 34 -3.85 -9.75 9.07
C LYS A 34 -3.68 -9.11 10.46
N GLU A 35 -2.47 -8.65 10.79
CA GLU A 35 -2.23 -7.90 12.03
C GLU A 35 -3.06 -6.60 12.09
N ALA A 36 -3.19 -5.86 10.98
CA ALA A 36 -4.07 -4.69 10.92
C ALA A 36 -5.53 -5.06 11.22
N LEU A 37 -6.03 -6.16 10.63
CA LEU A 37 -7.39 -6.65 10.90
C LEU A 37 -7.61 -6.97 12.38
N GLU A 38 -6.66 -7.66 13.02
CA GLU A 38 -6.71 -8.02 14.43
C GLU A 38 -6.73 -6.78 15.35
N ASN A 39 -6.13 -5.68 14.90
CA ASN A 39 -6.11 -4.40 15.61
C ASN A 39 -7.26 -3.46 15.19
N ILE A 40 -8.29 -3.98 14.51
CA ILE A 40 -9.47 -3.22 14.08
C ILE A 40 -9.08 -2.07 13.13
N GLU A 41 -8.08 -2.30 12.28
CA GLU A 41 -7.69 -1.39 11.19
C GLU A 41 -8.11 -1.95 9.84
N VAL A 42 -8.25 -1.08 8.83
CA VAL A 42 -8.46 -1.54 7.45
C VAL A 42 -7.29 -2.47 7.10
N PRO A 43 -7.52 -3.71 6.63
CA PRO A 43 -6.49 -4.73 6.56
C PRO A 43 -5.59 -4.56 5.34
N VAL A 44 -4.70 -3.58 5.42
CA VAL A 44 -3.69 -3.29 4.41
C VAL A 44 -2.33 -3.36 5.08
N GLY A 45 -1.47 -4.21 4.55
CA GLY A 45 -0.04 -4.27 4.85
C GLY A 45 0.80 -3.99 3.60
N CYS A 46 2.00 -3.45 3.81
CA CYS A 46 2.96 -3.17 2.76
C CYS A 46 4.42 -3.21 3.25
N LEU A 47 5.34 -3.38 2.30
CA LEU A 47 6.78 -3.31 2.47
C LEU A 47 7.41 -2.42 1.40
N MET A 48 8.42 -1.66 1.79
CA MET A 48 9.34 -0.97 0.88
C MET A 48 10.67 -1.69 0.89
N VAL A 49 11.09 -2.18 -0.28
CA VAL A 49 12.31 -2.97 -0.46
C VAL A 49 13.30 -2.20 -1.33
N TYR A 50 14.51 -1.99 -0.81
CA TYR A 50 15.62 -1.35 -1.49
C TYR A 50 16.83 -2.30 -1.43
N ASN A 51 17.42 -2.63 -2.58
CA ASN A 51 18.54 -3.57 -2.67
C ASN A 51 18.30 -4.93 -1.97
N ASN A 52 17.10 -5.50 -2.13
CA ASN A 52 16.68 -6.76 -1.48
C ASN A 52 16.66 -6.71 0.06
N GLU A 53 16.70 -5.51 0.64
CA GLU A 53 16.54 -5.24 2.06
C GLU A 53 15.21 -4.50 2.30
N VAL A 54 14.49 -4.89 3.36
CA VAL A 54 13.28 -4.17 3.77
C VAL A 54 13.69 -2.91 4.52
N VAL A 55 13.43 -1.75 3.93
CA VAL A 55 13.75 -0.43 4.49
C VAL A 55 12.53 0.27 5.10
N GLY A 56 11.33 -0.26 4.87
CA GLY A 56 10.11 0.24 5.49
C GLY A 56 9.02 -0.82 5.55
N LYS A 57 8.28 -0.84 6.65
CA LYS A 57 7.12 -1.72 6.87
C LYS A 57 5.92 -0.87 7.25
N GLY A 58 4.81 -0.98 6.53
CA GLY A 58 3.60 -0.24 6.85
C GLY A 58 2.37 -1.12 6.94
N ARG A 59 1.52 -0.85 7.92
CA ARG A 59 0.12 -1.29 7.91
C ARG A 59 -0.77 -0.10 8.23
N ASN A 60 -2.07 -0.18 7.99
CA ASN A 60 -2.95 0.91 8.41
C ASN A 60 -2.94 1.06 9.94
N GLU A 61 -2.89 2.31 10.40
CA GLU A 61 -2.86 2.69 11.83
C GLU A 61 -3.83 3.86 12.11
N VAL A 62 -4.86 4.01 11.28
CA VAL A 62 -5.76 5.17 11.29
C VAL A 62 -6.50 5.29 12.63
N ASN A 63 -7.05 4.18 13.13
CA ASN A 63 -7.79 4.15 14.39
C ASN A 63 -6.84 4.28 15.59
N GLN A 64 -5.71 3.57 15.58
CA GLN A 64 -4.70 3.59 16.64
C GLN A 64 -4.14 5.00 16.86
N THR A 65 -3.80 5.69 15.77
CA THR A 65 -3.20 7.03 15.81
C THR A 65 -4.21 8.17 15.82
N LYS A 66 -5.50 7.87 15.57
CA LYS A 66 -6.57 8.84 15.34
C LYS A 66 -6.22 9.84 14.22
N ASN A 67 -5.50 9.36 13.20
CA ASN A 67 -5.08 10.16 12.07
C ASN A 67 -5.45 9.45 10.76
N ALA A 68 -6.36 10.07 10.01
CA ALA A 68 -6.90 9.53 8.75
C ALA A 68 -5.84 9.35 7.65
N THR A 69 -4.65 9.95 7.77
CA THR A 69 -3.59 9.81 6.76
C THR A 69 -2.68 8.60 7.00
N ARG A 70 -2.82 7.88 8.12
CA ARG A 70 -1.95 6.74 8.49
C ARG A 70 -2.31 5.45 7.77
N HIS A 71 -2.29 5.52 6.45
CA HIS A 71 -2.37 4.37 5.57
C HIS A 71 -1.01 3.64 5.54
N ALA A 72 -1.04 2.35 5.20
CA ALA A 72 0.15 1.50 5.15
C ALA A 72 1.32 2.15 4.39
N GLU A 73 1.07 2.73 3.21
CA GLU A 73 2.11 3.33 2.38
C GLU A 73 2.73 4.57 3.04
N MET A 74 1.93 5.38 3.73
CA MET A 74 2.42 6.57 4.45
C MET A 74 3.27 6.16 5.66
N VAL A 75 2.84 5.13 6.39
CA VAL A 75 3.61 4.57 7.51
C VAL A 75 4.95 4.01 7.01
N ALA A 76 4.95 3.31 5.87
CA ALA A 76 6.18 2.80 5.28
C ALA A 76 7.12 3.91 4.80
N ILE A 77 6.60 5.00 4.20
CA ILE A 77 7.39 6.16 3.79
C ILE A 77 8.15 6.76 4.99
N ASP A 78 7.47 6.95 6.13
CA ASP A 78 8.12 7.47 7.33
C ASP A 78 9.25 6.56 7.81
N GLN A 79 9.04 5.24 7.81
CA GLN A 79 10.08 4.30 8.19
C GLN A 79 11.28 4.32 7.23
N VAL A 80 11.05 4.50 5.93
CA VAL A 80 12.15 4.66 4.97
C VAL A 80 12.93 5.96 5.23
N LEU A 81 12.24 7.05 5.57
CA LEU A 81 12.90 8.32 5.93
C LEU A 81 13.76 8.17 7.18
N ASP A 82 13.23 7.50 8.22
CA ASP A 82 13.97 7.20 9.44
C ASP A 82 15.16 6.28 9.17
N TRP A 83 14.98 5.23 8.35
CA TRP A 83 16.05 4.33 7.92
C TRP A 83 17.15 5.10 7.18
N CYS A 84 16.78 6.01 6.27
CA CYS A 84 17.74 6.84 5.55
C CYS A 84 18.55 7.72 6.49
N HIS A 85 17.90 8.35 7.47
CA HIS A 85 18.58 9.16 8.49
C HIS A 85 19.60 8.32 9.27
N GLN A 86 19.20 7.13 9.72
CA GLN A 86 20.04 6.24 10.53
C GLN A 86 21.26 5.72 9.75
N HIS A 87 21.12 5.50 8.44
CA HIS A 87 22.18 4.94 7.59
C HIS A 87 22.94 5.99 6.78
N GLY A 88 22.66 7.29 6.98
CA GLY A 88 23.28 8.37 6.21
C GLY A 88 23.00 8.29 4.71
N GLN A 89 21.88 7.67 4.32
CA GLN A 89 21.46 7.52 2.93
C GLN A 89 20.61 8.70 2.50
N SER A 90 20.68 9.05 1.21
CA SER A 90 19.82 10.08 0.65
C SER A 90 18.42 9.52 0.39
N PRO A 91 17.34 10.08 0.99
CA PRO A 91 15.98 9.62 0.74
C PRO A 91 15.61 9.58 -0.74
N SER A 92 15.99 10.61 -1.51
CA SER A 92 15.70 10.65 -2.94
C SER A 92 16.31 9.47 -3.69
N THR A 93 17.54 9.07 -3.34
CA THR A 93 18.22 7.94 -3.97
C THR A 93 17.55 6.62 -3.60
N VAL A 94 17.18 6.45 -2.34
CA VAL A 94 16.55 5.22 -1.84
C VAL A 94 15.17 5.03 -2.46
N PHE A 95 14.31 6.06 -2.45
CA PHE A 95 12.96 5.95 -3.01
C PHE A 95 12.97 5.70 -4.53
N GLU A 96 13.89 6.32 -5.28
CA GLU A 96 14.02 6.11 -6.74
C GLU A 96 14.42 4.67 -7.12
N HIS A 97 14.89 3.86 -6.15
CA HIS A 97 15.27 2.45 -6.35
C HIS A 97 14.49 1.48 -5.44
N THR A 98 13.40 1.95 -4.83
CA THR A 98 12.56 1.14 -3.95
C THR A 98 11.44 0.48 -4.74
N VAL A 99 11.12 -0.77 -4.40
CA VAL A 99 9.87 -1.42 -4.82
C VAL A 99 8.91 -1.44 -3.65
N LEU A 100 7.66 -1.00 -3.89
CA LEU A 100 6.57 -1.15 -2.94
C LEU A 100 5.80 -2.44 -3.21
N TYR A 101 5.65 -3.27 -2.17
CA TYR A 101 4.76 -4.43 -2.16
C TYR A 101 3.59 -4.12 -1.24
N VAL A 102 2.34 -4.10 -1.73
CA VAL A 102 1.17 -3.71 -0.93
C VAL A 102 -0.03 -4.62 -1.21
N THR A 103 -0.73 -5.03 -0.17
CA THR A 103 -1.84 -6.01 -0.30
C THR A 103 -3.05 -5.50 -1.09
N VAL A 104 -3.28 -4.19 -1.13
CA VAL A 104 -4.40 -3.53 -1.81
C VAL A 104 -3.87 -2.39 -2.67
N GLU A 105 -4.48 -2.14 -3.83
CA GLU A 105 -4.14 -1.02 -4.69
C GLU A 105 -4.08 0.31 -3.90
N PRO A 106 -2.98 1.07 -4.03
CA PRO A 106 -2.84 2.36 -3.38
C PRO A 106 -4.01 3.29 -3.68
N CYS A 107 -4.54 3.94 -2.65
CA CYS A 107 -5.60 4.93 -2.83
C CYS A 107 -5.06 6.19 -3.56
N ILE A 108 -5.95 7.08 -4.00
CA ILE A 108 -5.58 8.34 -4.68
C ILE A 108 -4.52 9.15 -3.92
N MET A 109 -4.67 9.25 -2.59
CA MET A 109 -3.71 9.96 -1.73
C MET A 109 -2.35 9.27 -1.72
N CYS A 110 -2.31 7.97 -1.46
CA CYS A 110 -1.06 7.21 -1.41
C CYS A 110 -0.40 7.19 -2.79
N ALA A 111 -1.15 6.96 -3.88
CA ALA A 111 -0.63 7.02 -5.24
C ALA A 111 0.02 8.38 -5.55
N ALA A 112 -0.59 9.51 -5.15
CA ALA A 112 0.02 10.82 -5.31
C ALA A 112 1.31 10.97 -4.49
N ALA A 113 1.34 10.47 -3.24
CA ALA A 113 2.55 10.46 -2.42
C ALA A 113 3.68 9.64 -3.07
N LEU A 114 3.38 8.45 -3.58
CA LEU A 114 4.36 7.58 -4.26
C LEU A 114 4.98 8.28 -5.48
N ARG A 115 4.20 9.05 -6.25
CA ARG A 115 4.74 9.88 -7.36
C ARG A 115 5.71 10.95 -6.87
N LEU A 116 5.38 11.64 -5.78
CA LEU A 116 6.23 12.69 -5.20
C LEU A 116 7.54 12.12 -4.68
N MET A 117 7.50 10.93 -4.09
CA MET A 117 8.70 10.19 -3.66
C MET A 117 9.46 9.54 -4.82
N LYS A 118 8.86 9.52 -6.02
CA LYS A 118 9.40 8.91 -7.25
C LYS A 118 9.69 7.41 -7.11
N ILE A 119 8.85 6.69 -6.37
CA ILE A 119 8.93 5.23 -6.29
C ILE A 119 8.58 4.66 -7.68
N PRO A 120 9.46 3.86 -8.32
CA PRO A 120 9.29 3.46 -9.72
C PRO A 120 8.32 2.29 -9.92
N LEU A 121 8.14 1.42 -8.92
CA LEU A 121 7.41 0.17 -9.07
C LEU A 121 6.55 -0.14 -7.84
N VAL A 122 5.29 -0.49 -8.09
CA VAL A 122 4.33 -0.95 -7.10
C VAL A 122 3.78 -2.31 -7.52
N VAL A 123 3.95 -3.31 -6.66
CA VAL A 123 3.28 -4.60 -6.78
C VAL A 123 2.12 -4.62 -5.80
N TYR A 124 0.92 -4.98 -6.26
CA TYR A 124 -0.23 -5.06 -5.37
C TYR A 124 -1.14 -6.26 -5.56
N GLY A 125 -1.88 -6.58 -4.51
CA GLY A 125 -2.80 -7.71 -4.50
C GLY A 125 -4.09 -7.43 -5.24
N CYS A 126 -5.09 -6.88 -4.55
CA CYS A 126 -6.40 -6.60 -5.14
C CYS A 126 -6.60 -5.13 -5.50
N GLN A 127 -7.59 -4.88 -6.35
CA GLN A 127 -8.04 -3.53 -6.70
C GLN A 127 -8.74 -2.82 -5.54
N ASN A 128 -8.67 -1.49 -5.53
CA ASN A 128 -9.33 -0.64 -4.55
C ASN A 128 -10.52 0.07 -5.19
N GLU A 129 -11.67 -0.59 -5.20
CA GLU A 129 -12.88 -0.15 -5.92
C GLU A 129 -13.45 1.18 -5.42
N ARG A 130 -13.16 1.58 -4.18
CA ARG A 130 -13.73 2.78 -3.56
C ARG A 130 -12.82 4.00 -3.65
N PHE A 131 -11.50 3.80 -3.59
CA PHE A 131 -10.54 4.89 -3.44
C PHE A 131 -9.29 4.73 -4.31
N GLY A 132 -9.24 3.74 -5.21
CA GLY A 132 -8.06 3.35 -5.97
C GLY A 132 -7.48 4.45 -6.86
N GLY A 133 -6.19 4.69 -6.70
CA GLY A 133 -5.42 5.69 -7.44
C GLY A 133 -4.56 5.12 -8.57
N CYS A 134 -4.64 3.82 -8.85
CA CYS A 134 -3.82 3.15 -9.87
C CYS A 134 -4.68 2.52 -11.00
N GLY A 135 -5.94 2.94 -11.13
CA GLY A 135 -6.82 2.52 -12.22
C GLY A 135 -8.26 2.20 -11.80
N SER A 136 -8.52 1.86 -10.52
CA SER A 136 -9.88 1.46 -10.12
C SER A 136 -10.86 2.62 -10.02
N VAL A 137 -10.42 3.79 -9.55
CA VAL A 137 -11.25 5.01 -9.50
C VAL A 137 -10.62 6.12 -10.34
N LEU A 138 -9.36 6.45 -10.03
CA LEU A 138 -8.51 7.32 -10.85
C LEU A 138 -7.21 6.59 -11.15
N ASN A 139 -6.51 7.02 -12.21
CA ASN A 139 -5.21 6.48 -12.56
C ASN A 139 -4.10 7.52 -12.34
N ILE A 140 -3.85 7.86 -11.08
CA ILE A 140 -2.76 8.78 -10.68
C ILE A 140 -1.40 8.17 -11.06
N ALA A 141 -1.23 6.85 -10.89
CA ALA A 141 0.01 6.14 -11.17
C ALA A 141 0.62 6.46 -12.55
N SER A 142 -0.19 6.48 -13.60
CA SER A 142 0.26 6.67 -14.99
C SER A 142 -0.31 7.90 -15.69
N ALA A 143 -1.18 8.68 -15.05
CA ALA A 143 -1.68 9.92 -15.64
C ALA A 143 -0.56 10.92 -15.96
N ASP A 144 -0.77 11.65 -17.05
CA ASP A 144 0.02 12.82 -17.42
C ASP A 144 -0.35 14.00 -16.52
N LEU A 145 0.46 14.17 -15.47
CA LEU A 145 0.28 15.19 -14.45
C LEU A 145 1.62 15.93 -14.29
N PRO A 146 1.84 17.03 -15.04
CA PRO A 146 3.11 17.75 -14.99
C PRO A 146 3.34 18.37 -13.60
N ASN A 147 4.60 18.38 -13.17
CA ASN A 147 5.04 18.93 -11.87
C ASN A 147 4.49 18.21 -10.61
N THR A 148 3.86 17.03 -10.74
CA THR A 148 3.35 16.26 -9.59
C THR A 148 4.12 14.94 -9.39
N GLY A 149 5.45 14.98 -9.54
CA GLY A 149 6.31 13.79 -9.45
C GLY A 149 6.27 12.92 -10.71
N ARG A 150 6.86 11.72 -10.62
CA ARG A 150 7.03 10.81 -11.78
C ARG A 150 5.93 9.74 -11.80
N PRO A 151 5.47 9.31 -12.99
CA PRO A 151 4.62 8.12 -13.10
C PRO A 151 5.39 6.88 -12.64
N PHE A 152 4.66 5.84 -12.24
CA PHE A 152 5.22 4.58 -11.78
C PHE A 152 4.49 3.38 -12.36
N GLN A 153 5.19 2.26 -12.42
CA GLN A 153 4.66 1.00 -12.93
C GLN A 153 3.87 0.26 -11.84
N CYS A 154 2.78 -0.38 -12.24
CA CYS A 154 1.94 -1.21 -11.38
C CYS A 154 1.96 -2.66 -11.87
N ILE A 155 2.14 -3.62 -10.95
CA ILE A 155 1.94 -5.05 -11.17
C ILE A 155 0.81 -5.53 -10.24
N PRO A 156 -0.43 -5.68 -10.74
CA PRO A 156 -1.57 -6.10 -9.94
C PRO A 156 -1.70 -7.62 -9.83
N GLY A 157 -2.54 -8.09 -8.90
CA GLY A 157 -3.16 -9.41 -8.93
C GLY A 157 -2.59 -10.44 -7.95
N TYR A 158 -1.55 -10.11 -7.18
CA TYR A 158 -0.92 -11.09 -6.29
C TYR A 158 -1.84 -11.47 -5.11
N ARG A 159 -2.31 -12.72 -5.05
CA ARG A 159 -3.28 -13.20 -4.04
C ARG A 159 -4.47 -12.24 -3.86
N ALA A 160 -4.97 -11.68 -4.97
CA ALA A 160 -6.04 -10.69 -4.96
C ALA A 160 -7.29 -11.19 -4.22
N GLU A 161 -7.66 -12.46 -4.38
CA GLU A 161 -8.83 -13.05 -3.71
C GLU A 161 -8.73 -12.99 -2.19
N GLU A 162 -7.55 -13.32 -1.63
CA GLU A 162 -7.33 -13.28 -0.19
C GLU A 162 -7.32 -11.85 0.36
N ALA A 163 -6.70 -10.91 -0.36
CA ALA A 163 -6.73 -9.49 0.01
C ALA A 163 -8.17 -8.93 0.00
N VAL A 164 -8.99 -9.32 -0.98
CA VAL A 164 -10.41 -8.97 -1.02
C VAL A 164 -11.17 -9.58 0.17
N GLU A 165 -10.89 -10.83 0.55
CA GLU A 165 -11.61 -11.46 1.66
C GLU A 165 -11.27 -10.80 3.01
N LEU A 166 -10.03 -10.34 3.20
CA LEU A 166 -9.67 -9.53 4.36
C LEU A 166 -10.48 -8.22 4.40
N LEU A 167 -10.54 -7.47 3.30
CA LEU A 167 -11.34 -6.24 3.20
C LEU A 167 -12.83 -6.50 3.47
N LYS A 168 -13.40 -7.57 2.91
CA LYS A 168 -14.79 -7.99 3.17
C LYS A 168 -14.99 -8.30 4.65
N THR A 169 -14.05 -9.02 5.27
CA THR A 169 -14.11 -9.36 6.69
C THR A 169 -14.13 -8.09 7.54
N PHE A 170 -13.28 -7.12 7.25
CA PHE A 170 -13.26 -5.82 7.94
C PHE A 170 -14.59 -5.05 7.79
N TYR A 171 -15.08 -4.88 6.56
CA TYR A 171 -16.29 -4.08 6.32
C TYR A 171 -17.61 -4.77 6.69
N LYS A 172 -17.61 -6.09 6.92
CA LYS A 172 -18.75 -6.83 7.49
C LYS A 172 -18.87 -6.63 9.00
N GLN A 173 -17.79 -6.29 9.70
CA GLN A 173 -17.83 -6.07 11.15
C GLN A 173 -18.69 -4.84 11.46
N GLU A 174 -19.64 -4.99 12.39
CA GLU A 174 -20.38 -3.85 12.90
C GLU A 174 -19.42 -2.95 13.70
N ASN A 175 -19.52 -1.63 13.54
CA ASN A 175 -18.77 -0.71 14.38
C ASN A 175 -19.34 -0.77 15.82
N PRO A 176 -18.61 -1.29 16.82
CA PRO A 176 -19.11 -1.35 18.20
C PRO A 176 -19.31 0.04 18.81
N ASN A 177 -18.67 1.07 18.25
CA ASN A 177 -18.81 2.47 18.63
C ASN A 177 -19.89 3.20 17.83
N ALA A 178 -20.61 2.52 16.92
CA ALA A 178 -21.70 3.16 16.18
C ALA A 178 -22.76 3.67 17.19
N PRO A 179 -23.12 4.96 17.15
CA PRO A 179 -24.26 5.44 17.93
C PRO A 179 -25.49 4.60 17.52
N LYS A 180 -26.27 4.13 18.51
CA LYS A 180 -27.55 3.48 18.23
C LYS A 180 -28.35 4.35 17.26
N SER A 181 -28.79 3.79 16.13
CA SER A 181 -29.51 4.57 15.12
C SER A 181 -30.72 5.23 15.79
N LYS A 182 -30.78 6.56 15.81
CA LYS A 182 -31.96 7.30 16.31
C LYS A 182 -33.12 7.30 15.31
N VAL A 183 -33.04 6.52 14.23
CA VAL A 183 -34.13 6.38 13.27
C VAL A 183 -35.31 5.71 13.98
N ARG A 184 -36.34 6.50 14.29
CA ARG A 184 -37.66 5.96 14.63
C ARG A 184 -38.08 5.06 13.47
N LYS A 185 -38.16 3.75 13.70
CA LYS A 185 -38.93 2.86 12.80
C LYS A 185 -40.33 3.50 12.72
N LYS A 186 -40.71 3.98 11.53
CA LYS A 186 -42.12 4.28 11.28
C LYS A 186 -42.83 2.93 11.38
N ASP A 187 -43.58 2.73 12.45
CA ASP A 187 -44.54 1.64 12.52
C ASP A 187 -45.49 1.86 11.34
N CYS A 188 -45.32 1.03 10.31
CA CYS A 188 -46.25 0.97 9.22
C CYS A 188 -47.55 0.44 9.82
N GLN A 189 -48.45 1.35 10.21
CA GLN A 189 -49.79 1.03 10.65
C GLN A 189 -50.44 0.22 9.53
N LYS A 190 -50.59 -1.09 9.77
CA LYS A 190 -51.50 -1.92 8.98
C LYS A 190 -52.90 -1.53 9.41
N SER A 191 -53.65 -0.92 8.49
CA SER A 191 -55.12 -0.86 8.55
C SER A 191 -55.72 -2.25 8.46
#